data_AF-A0A2N6NSM6-F1
#
_entry.id   AF-A0A2N6NSM6-F1
#
_cell.length_a   1.000
_cell.length_b   1.000
_cell.length_c   1.000
_cell.angle_alpha   90.00
_cell.angle_beta   90.00
_cell.angle_gamma   90.00
#
_symmetry.space_group_name_H-M   'P 1'
#
loop_
_entity.id
_entity.type
_entity.pdbx_description
1 polymer ?
#
loop_
_entity_poly.entity_id
_entity_poly.type
_entity_poly.pdbx_seq_one_letter_code
_entity_poly.pdbx_strand_id
1 'polypeptide(L)'
;MVDTEDKNEVRNRIRAQAILEYLPGLLDHGMAGTMHQLQYNVLVPRPGRVMSIIGSSLTAAARKSADFQIGQMLRRISLLHSPTSCFGNAEAVLPPVPQRSTPEQRRASVLGSRESFTSWSDAFGEMLHSAIQDAQASQITASYDSIRRCLHRFAHALDAVIEPRLVLMDAGLDQNVLVVMQEADSDNFDTSDNESGASEKSKESDGGDSSGSAATQLKVTGLREWIKPVFGDPLLNIRLSQTNSEHVVHGFSTPLADTLDDMKEVSESLSQNRQYVQMRLNLYRVYHALNAISVEYIRRDDDSDPRELRARKALVEAVRELEALDEAEASKRRCRLIEVVPSKRQRTLSP
;
A
#
# COMPACT_ATOMS: atom_id res chain seq x y z
N MET A 1 7.44 -31.69 1.71
CA MET A 1 7.08 -30.61 0.77
C MET A 1 5.58 -30.54 0.51
N VAL A 2 4.89 -31.66 0.24
CA VAL A 2 3.43 -31.67 0.00
C VAL A 2 2.62 -31.14 1.20
N ASP A 3 2.96 -31.54 2.43
CA ASP A 3 2.25 -31.09 3.66
C ASP A 3 2.41 -29.59 3.98
N THR A 4 3.47 -28.95 3.52
CA THR A 4 3.73 -27.51 3.77
C THR A 4 2.99 -26.62 2.78
N GLU A 5 2.84 -27.09 1.55
CA GLU A 5 2.15 -26.38 0.47
C GLU A 5 0.65 -26.30 0.73
N ASP A 6 0.04 -27.42 1.16
CA ASP A 6 -1.38 -27.49 1.54
C ASP A 6 -1.68 -26.61 2.77
N LYS A 7 -0.77 -26.55 3.74
CA LYS A 7 -0.89 -25.65 4.91
C LYS A 7 -0.87 -24.17 4.53
N ASN A 8 0.02 -23.78 3.61
CA ASN A 8 0.10 -22.38 3.15
C ASN A 8 -1.15 -21.99 2.37
N GLU A 9 -1.69 -22.90 1.55
CA GLU A 9 -2.94 -22.68 0.84
C GLU A 9 -4.13 -22.53 1.79
N VAL A 10 -4.23 -23.36 2.84
CA VAL A 10 -5.27 -23.23 3.88
C VAL A 10 -5.14 -21.88 4.61
N ARG A 11 -3.92 -21.48 4.99
CA ARG A 11 -3.68 -20.17 5.64
C ARG A 11 -4.10 -19.02 4.74
N ASN A 12 -3.71 -19.05 3.46
CA ASN A 12 -4.10 -18.04 2.50
C ASN A 12 -5.62 -18.01 2.26
N ARG A 13 -6.32 -19.15 2.30
CA ARG A 13 -7.80 -19.19 2.24
C ARG A 13 -8.44 -18.46 3.43
N ILE A 14 -7.95 -18.67 4.64
CA ILE A 14 -8.44 -17.96 5.85
C ILE A 14 -8.17 -16.45 5.72
N ARG A 15 -6.97 -16.07 5.29
CA ARG A 15 -6.59 -14.67 5.07
C ARG A 15 -7.40 -14.01 3.95
N ALA A 16 -7.72 -14.75 2.90
CA ALA A 16 -8.57 -14.26 1.82
C ALA A 16 -9.99 -13.95 2.32
N GLN A 17 -10.53 -14.73 3.26
CA GLN A 17 -11.82 -14.44 3.88
C GLN A 17 -11.82 -13.08 4.60
N ALA A 18 -10.69 -12.69 5.19
CA ALA A 18 -10.54 -11.40 5.88
C ALA A 18 -10.58 -10.19 4.93
N ILE A 19 -10.40 -10.37 3.62
CA ILE A 19 -10.49 -9.28 2.64
C ILE A 19 -11.75 -9.31 1.78
N LEU A 20 -12.60 -10.35 1.91
CA LEU A 20 -13.85 -10.49 1.14
C LEU A 20 -14.77 -9.28 1.31
N GLU A 21 -14.76 -8.64 2.49
CA GLU A 21 -15.57 -7.45 2.74
C GLU A 21 -15.15 -6.21 1.93
N TYR A 22 -13.97 -6.21 1.31
CA TYR A 22 -13.46 -5.10 0.47
C TYR A 22 -13.50 -5.41 -1.03
N LEU A 23 -13.73 -6.67 -1.40
CA LEU A 23 -13.64 -7.17 -2.77
C LEU A 23 -14.97 -7.00 -3.52
N PRO A 24 -14.97 -6.41 -4.74
CA PRO A 24 -16.15 -6.47 -5.61
C PRO A 24 -16.44 -7.93 -5.98
N GLY A 25 -17.72 -8.29 -6.08
CA GLY A 25 -18.12 -9.64 -6.47
C GLY A 25 -17.98 -9.83 -7.97
N LEU A 26 -17.11 -10.74 -8.44
CA LEU A 26 -17.03 -11.07 -9.87
C LEU A 26 -18.22 -11.95 -10.26
N LEU A 27 -19.11 -11.42 -11.11
CA LEU A 27 -20.27 -12.14 -11.65
C LEU A 27 -19.90 -12.92 -12.91
N ASP A 28 -19.20 -12.25 -13.83
CA ASP A 28 -18.83 -12.83 -15.12
C ASP A 28 -17.57 -12.16 -15.67
N HIS A 29 -16.88 -12.84 -16.59
CA HIS A 29 -15.75 -12.31 -17.34
C HIS A 29 -15.66 -13.02 -18.69
N GLY A 30 -15.03 -12.39 -19.68
CA GLY A 30 -14.90 -13.04 -20.99
C GLY A 30 -14.39 -12.12 -22.09
N MET A 31 -14.53 -12.61 -23.33
CA MET A 31 -14.35 -11.82 -24.55
C MET A 31 -15.73 -11.56 -25.16
N ALA A 32 -15.98 -10.34 -25.60
CA ALA A 32 -17.16 -9.97 -26.36
C ALA A 32 -16.76 -9.33 -27.69
N GLY A 33 -17.57 -9.53 -28.74
CA GLY A 33 -17.36 -8.91 -30.05
C GLY A 33 -16.81 -9.88 -31.10
N THR A 34 -17.39 -9.79 -32.30
CA THR A 34 -17.05 -10.65 -33.46
C THR A 34 -15.89 -10.09 -34.29
N MET A 35 -15.76 -8.77 -34.36
CA MET A 35 -14.74 -8.08 -35.16
C MET A 35 -13.54 -7.61 -34.32
N HIS A 36 -13.79 -7.11 -33.11
CA HIS A 36 -12.77 -6.75 -32.12
C HIS A 36 -13.10 -7.49 -30.84
N GLN A 37 -12.33 -8.52 -30.51
CA GLN A 37 -12.53 -9.25 -29.27
C GLN A 37 -12.12 -8.34 -28.11
N LEU A 38 -13.09 -7.86 -27.35
CA LEU A 38 -12.90 -7.01 -26.17
C LEU A 38 -13.03 -7.85 -24.90
N GLN A 39 -12.03 -7.74 -24.03
CA GLN A 39 -12.10 -8.31 -22.68
C GLN A 39 -13.12 -7.54 -21.83
N TYR A 40 -13.91 -8.25 -21.05
CA TYR A 40 -14.85 -7.65 -20.10
C TYR A 40 -14.85 -8.37 -18.76
N ASN A 41 -15.19 -7.63 -17.71
CA ASN A 41 -15.50 -8.12 -16.36
C ASN A 41 -16.84 -7.51 -15.92
N VAL A 42 -17.73 -8.33 -15.38
CA VAL A 42 -19.00 -7.92 -14.77
C VAL A 42 -18.88 -8.08 -13.26
N LEU A 43 -19.00 -6.97 -12.54
CA LEU A 43 -18.75 -6.90 -11.10
C LEU A 43 -19.99 -6.41 -10.34
N VAL A 44 -20.24 -6.97 -9.16
CA VAL A 44 -21.08 -6.36 -8.12
C VAL A 44 -20.23 -5.33 -7.38
N PRO A 45 -20.54 -4.03 -7.49
CA PRO A 45 -19.76 -3.00 -6.80
C PRO A 45 -19.98 -3.11 -5.28
N ARG A 46 -18.97 -2.70 -4.51
CA ARG A 46 -19.13 -2.50 -3.07
C ARG A 46 -19.96 -1.24 -2.80
N PRO A 47 -20.82 -1.25 -1.77
CA PRO A 47 -21.59 -0.07 -1.41
C PRO A 47 -20.66 1.05 -0.94
N GLY A 48 -20.95 2.29 -1.30
CA GLY A 48 -20.21 3.46 -0.84
C GLY A 48 -19.91 4.46 -1.94
N ARG A 49 -19.35 5.59 -1.53
CA ARG A 49 -18.87 6.65 -2.41
C ARG A 49 -17.36 6.75 -2.28
N VAL A 50 -16.72 7.23 -3.33
CA VAL A 50 -15.27 7.46 -3.33
C VAL A 50 -14.94 8.56 -2.31
N MET A 51 -13.91 8.33 -1.49
CA MET A 51 -13.54 9.24 -0.40
C MET A 51 -13.21 10.65 -0.90
N SER A 52 -12.62 10.80 -2.09
CA SER A 52 -12.32 12.11 -2.69
C SER A 52 -13.57 12.97 -2.93
N ILE A 53 -14.75 12.36 -3.12
CA ILE A 53 -16.01 13.08 -3.36
C ILE A 53 -16.56 13.67 -2.05
N ILE A 54 -16.27 13.03 -0.91
CA ILE A 54 -16.75 13.44 0.43
C ILE A 54 -15.66 14.22 1.18
N GLY A 55 -14.42 14.19 0.71
CA GLY A 55 -13.25 14.72 1.43
C GLY A 55 -13.37 16.18 1.87
N SER A 56 -14.07 17.03 1.12
CA SER A 56 -14.29 18.44 1.47
C SER A 56 -15.26 18.67 2.63
N SER A 57 -16.12 17.70 2.94
CA SER A 57 -17.09 17.78 4.05
C SER A 57 -16.71 16.91 5.25
N LEU A 58 -15.56 16.23 5.22
CA LEU A 58 -15.15 15.28 6.25
C LEU A 58 -14.55 16.02 7.46
N THR A 59 -15.04 15.70 8.67
CA THR A 59 -14.41 16.22 9.90
C THR A 59 -13.02 15.61 10.10
N ALA A 60 -12.15 16.31 10.84
CA ALA A 60 -10.82 15.79 11.17
C ALA A 60 -10.89 14.44 11.89
N ALA A 61 -11.85 14.24 12.81
CA ALA A 61 -12.04 12.98 13.51
C ALA A 61 -12.44 11.84 12.56
N ALA A 62 -13.38 12.10 11.65
CA ALA A 62 -13.79 11.13 10.63
C ALA A 62 -12.63 10.77 9.69
N ARG A 63 -11.77 11.75 9.33
CA ARG A 63 -10.57 11.47 8.52
C ARG A 63 -9.59 10.56 9.25
N LYS A 64 -9.30 10.83 10.52
CA LYS A 64 -8.41 9.99 11.35
C LYS A 64 -8.92 8.56 11.45
N SER A 65 -10.23 8.39 11.68
CA SER A 65 -10.88 7.07 11.71
C SER A 65 -10.77 6.35 10.36
N ALA A 66 -11.02 7.05 9.26
CA ALA A 66 -10.91 6.48 7.91
C ALA A 66 -9.48 6.05 7.58
N ASP A 67 -8.49 6.90 7.86
CA ASP A 67 -7.08 6.60 7.64
C ASP A 67 -6.64 5.37 8.46
N PHE A 68 -7.10 5.24 9.71
CA PHE A 68 -6.88 4.05 10.52
C PHE A 68 -7.48 2.78 9.88
N GLN A 69 -8.74 2.85 9.43
CA GLN A 69 -9.39 1.73 8.74
C GLN A 69 -8.70 1.37 7.41
N ILE A 70 -8.22 2.36 6.65
CA ILE A 70 -7.41 2.15 5.45
C ILE A 70 -6.14 1.37 5.80
N GLY A 71 -5.44 1.77 6.87
CA GLY A 71 -4.28 1.04 7.36
C GLY A 71 -4.58 -0.43 7.66
N GLN A 72 -5.69 -0.70 8.36
CA GLN A 72 -6.12 -2.07 8.66
C GLN A 72 -6.47 -2.87 7.38
N MET A 73 -7.16 -2.25 6.41
CA MET A 73 -7.46 -2.87 5.12
C MET A 73 -6.19 -3.24 4.36
N LEU A 74 -5.21 -2.33 4.29
CA LEU A 74 -3.92 -2.58 3.65
C LEU A 74 -3.17 -3.73 4.33
N ARG A 75 -3.24 -3.82 5.67
CA ARG A 75 -2.66 -4.93 6.43
C ARG A 75 -3.35 -6.25 6.07
N ARG A 76 -4.69 -6.30 6.06
CA ARG A 76 -5.47 -7.49 5.66
C ARG A 76 -5.07 -7.98 4.27
N ILE A 77 -4.93 -7.07 3.31
CA ILE A 77 -4.46 -7.40 1.94
C ILE A 77 -3.04 -7.99 1.99
N SER A 78 -2.14 -7.37 2.76
CA SER A 78 -0.73 -7.80 2.89
C SER A 78 -0.54 -9.12 3.67
N LEU A 79 -1.60 -9.66 4.30
CA LEU A 79 -1.55 -10.99 4.90
C LEU A 79 -1.52 -12.11 3.86
N LEU A 80 -1.97 -11.87 2.63
CA LEU A 80 -1.93 -12.86 1.57
C LEU A 80 -0.50 -13.05 1.05
N HIS A 81 0.03 -14.26 1.19
CA HIS A 81 1.36 -14.59 0.70
C HIS A 81 1.27 -15.10 -0.74
N SER A 82 2.34 -14.93 -1.49
CA SER A 82 2.49 -15.58 -2.80
C SER A 82 2.34 -17.10 -2.66
N PRO A 83 1.48 -17.74 -3.46
CA PRO A 83 1.33 -19.19 -3.44
C PRO A 83 2.60 -19.92 -3.91
N THR A 84 3.40 -19.29 -4.77
CA THR A 84 4.63 -19.87 -5.34
C THR A 84 5.89 -19.42 -4.60
N SER A 85 5.76 -18.58 -3.58
CA SER A 85 6.89 -17.90 -2.91
C SER A 85 7.75 -17.04 -3.86
N CYS A 86 7.23 -16.71 -5.05
CA CYS A 86 7.87 -15.78 -5.97
C CYS A 86 7.30 -14.36 -5.83
N PHE A 87 8.12 -13.39 -6.20
CA PHE A 87 7.79 -11.97 -6.33
C PHE A 87 7.35 -11.61 -7.75
N GLY A 88 6.67 -10.48 -7.90
CA GLY A 88 6.29 -9.90 -9.19
C GLY A 88 4.81 -9.64 -9.34
N ASN A 89 4.35 -9.33 -10.55
CA ASN A 89 2.95 -9.08 -10.85
C ASN A 89 2.08 -10.29 -10.45
N ALA A 90 0.92 -10.05 -9.85
CA ALA A 90 0.07 -11.15 -9.38
C ALA A 90 -0.38 -12.07 -10.51
N GLU A 91 -0.56 -11.56 -11.73
CA GLU A 91 -0.88 -12.37 -12.92
C GLU A 91 0.22 -13.38 -13.28
N ALA A 92 1.49 -13.06 -12.98
CA ALA A 92 2.64 -13.94 -13.21
C ALA A 92 2.79 -15.01 -12.12
N VAL A 93 2.39 -14.66 -10.90
CA VAL A 93 2.63 -15.42 -9.67
C VAL A 93 1.46 -16.35 -9.33
N LEU A 94 0.22 -15.92 -9.60
CA LEU A 94 -0.97 -16.70 -9.31
C LEU A 94 -1.09 -17.87 -10.30
N PRO A 95 -1.61 -19.03 -9.84
CA PRO A 95 -1.94 -20.10 -10.76
C PRO A 95 -2.99 -19.61 -11.76
N PRO A 96 -2.98 -20.16 -13.00
CA PRO A 96 -3.98 -19.81 -14.00
C PRO A 96 -5.40 -20.04 -13.45
N VAL A 97 -6.33 -19.21 -13.92
CA VAL A 97 -7.73 -19.14 -13.45
C VAL A 97 -8.32 -20.55 -13.27
N PRO A 98 -9.05 -20.82 -12.16
CA PRO A 98 -9.48 -22.17 -11.80
C PRO A 98 -10.16 -22.93 -12.94
N GLN A 99 -10.14 -24.27 -12.84
CA GLN A 99 -10.84 -25.20 -13.75
C GLN A 99 -12.36 -24.93 -13.89
N ARG A 100 -12.93 -24.03 -13.08
CA ARG A 100 -14.32 -23.58 -13.14
C ARG A 100 -14.58 -22.57 -14.26
N SER A 101 -13.55 -22.00 -14.88
CA SER A 101 -13.71 -21.10 -16.01
C SER A 101 -13.93 -21.86 -17.32
N THR A 102 -14.87 -21.37 -18.12
CA THR A 102 -15.11 -21.89 -19.47
C THR A 102 -13.84 -21.72 -20.34
N PRO A 103 -13.68 -22.49 -21.43
CA PRO A 103 -12.57 -22.30 -22.37
C PRO A 103 -12.50 -20.89 -22.97
N GLU A 104 -13.63 -20.18 -23.05
CA GLU A 104 -13.69 -18.79 -23.54
C GLU A 104 -13.23 -17.80 -22.48
N GLN A 105 -13.67 -17.98 -21.23
CA GLN A 105 -13.18 -17.23 -20.06
C GLN A 105 -11.66 -17.38 -19.86
N ARG A 106 -11.13 -18.59 -20.03
CA ARG A 106 -9.68 -18.83 -19.97
C ARG A 106 -8.92 -18.15 -21.10
N ARG A 107 -9.50 -18.07 -22.30
CA ARG A 107 -8.93 -17.31 -23.43
C ARG A 107 -9.00 -15.79 -23.22
N ALA A 108 -9.99 -15.32 -22.45
CA ALA A 108 -10.13 -13.92 -22.10
C ALA A 108 -9.12 -13.44 -21.04
N SER A 109 -8.50 -14.36 -20.30
CA SER A 109 -7.49 -14.02 -19.30
C SER A 109 -6.27 -13.40 -19.96
N VAL A 110 -5.81 -12.27 -19.42
CA VAL A 110 -4.63 -11.56 -19.94
C VAL A 110 -3.41 -12.45 -19.79
N LEU A 111 -2.71 -12.73 -20.90
CA LEU A 111 -1.34 -13.23 -20.84
C LEU A 111 -0.44 -12.04 -20.49
N GLY A 112 -0.32 -11.74 -19.19
CA GLY A 112 0.70 -10.85 -18.67
C GLY A 112 2.10 -11.47 -18.84
N SER A 113 3.14 -10.66 -18.59
CA SER A 113 4.49 -11.20 -18.42
C SER A 113 4.46 -12.30 -17.35
N ARG A 114 4.96 -13.48 -17.68
CA ARG A 114 4.99 -14.64 -16.76
C ARG A 114 6.27 -14.66 -15.93
N GLU A 115 7.00 -13.56 -15.92
CA GLU A 115 8.23 -13.44 -15.15
C GLU A 115 7.88 -13.28 -13.67
N SER A 116 8.19 -14.33 -12.93
CA SER A 116 8.21 -14.34 -11.48
C SER A 116 9.65 -14.35 -11.01
N PHE A 117 9.95 -13.65 -9.93
CA PHE A 117 11.31 -13.47 -9.44
C PHE A 117 11.50 -14.15 -8.08
N THR A 118 12.71 -14.59 -7.79
CA THR A 118 13.05 -15.21 -6.49
C THR A 118 13.53 -14.19 -5.46
N SER A 119 13.96 -13.01 -5.91
CA SER A 119 14.36 -11.88 -5.07
C SER A 119 13.45 -10.69 -5.32
N TRP A 120 13.26 -9.86 -4.29
CA TRP A 120 12.49 -8.63 -4.43
C TRP A 120 13.27 -7.53 -5.18
N SER A 121 14.60 -7.51 -5.07
CA SER A 121 15.42 -6.53 -5.78
C SER A 121 15.32 -6.68 -7.30
N ASP A 122 15.30 -7.91 -7.81
CA ASP A 122 15.12 -8.19 -9.24
C ASP A 122 13.71 -7.80 -9.70
N ALA A 123 12.67 -8.22 -8.95
CA ALA A 123 11.28 -7.91 -9.29
C ALA A 123 11.02 -6.41 -9.33
N PHE A 124 11.42 -5.69 -8.28
CA PHE A 124 11.27 -4.24 -8.21
C PHE A 124 12.16 -3.53 -9.22
N GLY A 125 13.37 -4.06 -9.46
CA GLY A 125 14.28 -3.56 -10.48
C GLY A 125 13.66 -3.59 -11.87
N GLU A 126 13.00 -4.70 -12.24
CA GLU A 126 12.28 -4.81 -13.51
C GLU A 126 11.10 -3.84 -13.58
N MET A 127 10.28 -3.76 -12.51
CA MET A 127 9.17 -2.79 -12.45
C MET A 127 9.64 -1.34 -12.64
N LEU A 128 10.72 -0.94 -11.95
CA LEU A 128 11.28 0.39 -12.06
C LEU A 128 11.92 0.62 -13.44
N HIS A 129 12.57 -0.40 -14.00
CA HIS A 129 13.14 -0.35 -15.33
C HIS A 129 12.06 -0.13 -16.39
N SER A 130 10.94 -0.89 -16.36
CA SER A 130 9.80 -0.67 -17.25
C SER A 130 9.23 0.75 -17.10
N ALA A 131 9.04 1.24 -15.87
CA ALA A 131 8.55 2.60 -15.64
C ALA A 131 9.50 3.68 -16.21
N ILE A 132 10.82 3.46 -16.15
CA ILE A 132 11.80 4.35 -16.78
C ILE A 132 11.69 4.28 -18.31
N GLN A 133 11.54 3.09 -18.90
CA GLN A 133 11.36 2.94 -20.34
C GLN A 133 10.10 3.65 -20.83
N ASP A 134 8.98 3.50 -20.12
CA ASP A 134 7.71 4.16 -20.44
C ASP A 134 7.83 5.69 -20.37
N ALA A 135 8.51 6.20 -19.34
CA ALA A 135 8.77 7.63 -19.19
C ALA A 135 9.69 8.17 -20.30
N GLN A 136 10.75 7.43 -20.66
CA GLN A 136 11.65 7.79 -21.76
C GLN A 136 10.95 7.76 -23.12
N ALA A 137 10.09 6.76 -23.37
CA ALA A 137 9.27 6.67 -24.58
C ALA A 137 8.29 7.86 -24.69
N SER A 138 7.80 8.34 -23.54
CA SER A 138 6.97 9.54 -23.42
C SER A 138 7.76 10.86 -23.38
N GLN A 139 9.08 10.81 -23.64
CA GLN A 139 9.99 11.96 -23.62
C GLN A 139 10.02 12.75 -22.31
N ILE A 140 9.69 12.10 -21.19
CA ILE A 140 9.78 12.70 -19.87
C ILE A 140 11.26 12.84 -19.50
N THR A 141 11.65 14.03 -19.02
CA THR A 141 13.00 14.29 -18.53
C THR A 141 13.09 14.02 -17.02
N ALA A 142 14.06 13.20 -16.60
CA ALA A 142 14.35 12.89 -15.19
C ALA A 142 15.81 12.45 -15.00
N SER A 143 16.26 12.32 -13.74
CA SER A 143 17.62 11.89 -13.38
C SER A 143 17.80 10.36 -13.44
N TYR A 144 17.51 9.77 -14.60
CA TYR A 144 17.46 8.31 -14.78
C TYR A 144 18.75 7.58 -14.35
N ASP A 145 19.92 8.15 -14.59
CA ASP A 145 21.19 7.55 -14.20
C ASP A 145 21.41 7.54 -12.69
N SER A 146 21.01 8.60 -11.99
CA SER A 146 21.00 8.63 -10.52
C SER A 146 20.02 7.59 -9.97
N ILE A 147 18.83 7.46 -10.58
CA ILE A 147 17.83 6.46 -10.17
C ILE A 147 18.39 5.04 -10.29
N ARG A 148 18.94 4.68 -11.46
CA ARG A 148 19.54 3.35 -11.69
C ARG A 148 20.70 3.08 -10.73
N ARG A 149 21.55 4.08 -10.48
CA ARG A 149 22.67 3.97 -9.53
C ARG A 149 22.17 3.71 -8.11
N CYS A 150 21.15 4.46 -7.66
CA CYS A 150 20.56 4.27 -6.34
C CYS A 150 19.92 2.88 -6.20
N LEU A 151 19.18 2.41 -7.21
CA LEU A 151 18.62 1.06 -7.23
C LEU A 151 19.72 0.00 -7.04
N HIS A 152 20.76 0.04 -7.87
CA HIS A 152 21.87 -0.92 -7.77
C HIS A 152 22.57 -0.85 -6.41
N ARG A 153 22.78 0.36 -5.88
CA ARG A 153 23.44 0.57 -4.59
C ARG A 153 22.65 -0.01 -3.42
N PHE A 154 21.32 0.14 -3.45
CA PHE A 154 20.42 -0.26 -2.38
C PHE A 154 19.67 -1.57 -2.66
N ALA A 155 20.06 -2.34 -3.68
CA ALA A 155 19.47 -3.66 -4.00
C ALA A 155 19.46 -4.59 -2.77
N HIS A 156 20.56 -4.60 -2.01
CA HIS A 156 20.69 -5.36 -0.77
C HIS A 156 19.64 -5.00 0.31
N ALA A 157 19.08 -3.78 0.29
CA ALA A 157 18.00 -3.37 1.19
C ALA A 157 16.65 -3.95 0.76
N LEU A 158 16.45 -4.13 -0.55
CA LEU A 158 15.29 -4.81 -1.13
C LEU A 158 15.37 -6.32 -0.89
N ASP A 159 16.55 -6.93 -0.96
CA ASP A 159 16.76 -8.37 -0.70
C ASP A 159 16.47 -8.78 0.75
N ALA A 160 16.41 -7.82 1.68
CA ALA A 160 15.95 -8.08 3.04
C ALA A 160 14.44 -8.44 3.10
N VAL A 161 13.69 -8.24 2.02
CA VAL A 161 12.29 -8.65 1.89
C VAL A 161 12.27 -10.09 1.39
N ILE A 162 11.95 -11.01 2.29
CA ILE A 162 11.97 -12.46 2.02
C ILE A 162 10.57 -12.99 1.70
N GLU A 163 9.53 -12.37 2.27
CA GLU A 163 8.16 -12.85 2.13
C GLU A 163 7.38 -12.03 1.09
N PRO A 164 7.11 -12.58 -0.11
CA PRO A 164 6.28 -11.93 -1.11
C PRO A 164 4.82 -11.88 -0.66
N ARG A 165 4.32 -10.67 -0.41
CA ARG A 165 2.97 -10.41 0.10
C ARG A 165 2.16 -9.62 -0.92
N LEU A 166 0.85 -9.84 -0.97
CA LEU A 166 -0.01 -9.13 -1.91
C LEU A 166 -0.05 -7.62 -1.57
N VAL A 167 0.25 -6.80 -2.57
CA VAL A 167 0.21 -5.35 -2.51
C VAL A 167 -0.61 -4.84 -3.67
N LEU A 168 -1.55 -3.96 -3.35
CA LEU A 168 -2.22 -3.12 -4.34
C LEU A 168 -1.57 -1.75 -4.26
N MET A 169 -0.87 -1.34 -5.31
CA MET A 169 -0.03 -0.14 -5.25
C MET A 169 -0.82 1.13 -4.94
N ASP A 170 -2.00 1.27 -5.56
CA ASP A 170 -2.86 2.45 -5.47
C ASP A 170 -3.97 2.30 -4.41
N ALA A 171 -3.96 1.22 -3.62
CA ALA A 171 -4.93 1.03 -2.56
C ALA A 171 -4.72 2.07 -1.44
N GLY A 172 -5.83 2.59 -0.91
CA GLY A 172 -5.80 3.61 0.13
C GLY A 172 -5.74 5.06 -0.38
N LEU A 173 -5.55 5.30 -1.68
CA LEU A 173 -5.75 6.65 -2.25
C LEU A 173 -7.21 7.04 -2.16
N ASP A 174 -7.49 8.31 -1.85
CA ASP A 174 -8.87 8.79 -1.67
C ASP A 174 -9.76 8.56 -2.91
N GLN A 175 -9.16 8.58 -4.10
CA GLN A 175 -9.82 8.28 -5.38
C GLN A 175 -10.16 6.79 -5.58
N ASN A 176 -9.56 5.90 -4.79
CA ASN A 176 -9.70 4.46 -4.90
C ASN A 176 -10.30 3.81 -3.63
N VAL A 177 -10.61 4.57 -2.58
CA VAL A 177 -11.24 4.05 -1.35
C VAL A 177 -12.74 4.35 -1.37
N LEU A 178 -13.54 3.33 -1.10
CA LEU A 178 -14.99 3.45 -0.93
C LEU A 178 -15.34 3.56 0.56
N VAL A 179 -16.25 4.49 0.86
CA VAL A 179 -16.71 4.76 2.22
C VAL A 179 -18.24 4.90 2.28
N VAL A 180 -18.82 4.52 3.41
CA VAL A 180 -20.22 4.74 3.76
C VAL A 180 -20.29 5.53 5.06
N MET A 181 -21.21 6.48 5.13
CA MET A 181 -21.57 7.16 6.38
C MET A 181 -22.52 6.25 7.15
N GLN A 182 -22.12 5.83 8.33
CA GLN A 182 -22.95 5.07 9.24
C GLN A 182 -23.67 6.07 10.14
N GLU A 183 -25.00 6.02 10.13
CA GLU A 183 -25.82 6.66 11.15
C GLU A 183 -25.56 5.90 12.45
N ALA A 184 -25.27 6.61 13.54
CA ALA A 184 -25.11 5.96 14.83
C ALA A 184 -26.46 5.35 15.19
N ASP A 185 -26.58 4.01 15.15
CA ASP A 185 -27.75 3.32 15.67
C ASP A 185 -27.90 3.73 17.13
N SER A 186 -28.91 4.57 17.39
CA SER A 186 -29.38 4.86 18.74
C SER A 186 -30.11 3.62 19.23
N ASP A 187 -29.37 2.59 19.62
CA ASP A 187 -29.90 1.46 20.37
C ASP A 187 -30.31 1.95 21.76
N ASN A 188 -31.50 2.55 21.83
CA ASN A 188 -32.24 2.75 23.07
C ASN A 188 -32.74 1.39 23.55
N PHE A 189 -31.85 0.63 24.19
CA PHE A 189 -32.23 -0.44 25.10
C PHE A 189 -32.22 0.14 26.50
N ASP A 190 -33.37 0.63 26.97
CA ASP A 190 -33.62 0.68 28.41
C ASP A 190 -35.06 0.32 28.74
N THR A 191 -35.17 -0.89 29.24
CA THR A 191 -36.30 -1.41 29.99
C THR A 191 -36.05 -1.07 31.45
N SER A 192 -36.89 -0.25 32.07
CA SER A 192 -37.48 -0.53 33.39
C SER A 192 -38.26 0.65 33.94
N ASP A 193 -39.45 0.32 34.39
CA ASP A 193 -40.36 1.13 35.19
C ASP A 193 -39.71 1.61 36.49
N ASN A 194 -39.96 2.86 36.88
CA ASN A 194 -40.47 3.11 38.23
C ASN A 194 -41.14 4.49 38.36
N GLU A 195 -42.38 4.46 38.85
CA GLU A 195 -43.15 5.62 39.26
C GLU A 195 -42.60 6.28 40.54
N SER A 196 -42.97 7.56 40.68
CA SER A 196 -43.29 8.30 41.90
C SER A 196 -42.27 9.28 42.48
N GLY A 197 -42.75 10.51 42.71
CA GLY A 197 -42.21 11.41 43.73
C GLY A 197 -41.88 12.82 43.26
N ALA A 198 -42.88 13.70 43.23
CA ALA A 198 -42.75 15.13 42.94
C ALA A 198 -41.90 15.90 43.97
N SER A 199 -41.11 16.88 43.51
CA SER A 199 -41.09 18.23 44.11
C SER A 199 -40.39 19.25 43.20
N GLU A 200 -41.10 20.33 42.91
CA GLU A 200 -40.67 21.50 42.13
C GLU A 200 -39.63 22.34 42.89
N LYS A 201 -38.62 22.87 42.17
CA LYS A 201 -38.41 24.33 42.01
C LYS A 201 -37.19 24.68 41.14
N SER A 202 -37.53 25.38 40.06
CA SER A 202 -36.78 26.34 39.23
C SER A 202 -35.39 26.81 39.69
N LYS A 203 -34.45 26.80 38.73
CA LYS A 203 -33.72 28.00 38.29
C LYS A 203 -33.11 27.82 36.91
N GLU A 204 -33.46 28.75 36.03
CA GLU A 204 -32.91 28.95 34.69
C GLU A 204 -31.43 29.34 34.77
N SER A 205 -30.61 28.68 33.96
CA SER A 205 -29.36 29.25 33.45
C SER A 205 -29.01 28.61 32.11
N ASP A 206 -29.29 29.37 31.07
CA ASP A 206 -28.40 29.66 29.94
C ASP A 206 -27.79 28.48 29.17
N GLY A 207 -28.53 28.05 28.14
CA GLY A 207 -28.03 27.90 26.77
C GLY A 207 -26.61 27.39 26.54
N GLY A 208 -26.27 26.21 27.08
CA GLY A 208 -25.18 25.41 26.55
C GLY A 208 -25.70 24.58 25.37
N ASP A 209 -25.38 24.98 24.14
CA ASP A 209 -25.57 24.17 22.94
C ASP A 209 -24.77 22.87 23.06
N SER A 210 -25.37 21.90 23.74
CA SER A 210 -25.09 20.48 23.60
C SER A 210 -25.63 20.04 22.23
N SER A 211 -25.04 20.55 21.16
CA SER A 211 -25.08 19.87 19.87
C SER A 211 -24.19 18.64 20.01
N GLY A 212 -24.78 17.59 20.58
CA GLY A 212 -24.31 16.23 20.41
C GLY A 212 -24.39 15.91 18.93
N SER A 213 -23.38 16.35 18.17
CA SER A 213 -23.14 15.86 16.83
C SER A 213 -22.93 14.37 16.99
N ALA A 214 -23.98 13.60 16.72
CA ALA A 214 -23.88 12.17 16.50
C ALA A 214 -22.75 11.99 15.50
N ALA A 215 -21.60 11.54 15.99
CA ALA A 215 -20.38 11.53 15.20
C ALA A 215 -20.64 10.59 14.03
N THR A 216 -20.85 11.15 12.84
CA THR A 216 -21.12 10.37 11.63
C THR A 216 -19.94 9.44 11.43
N GLN A 217 -20.15 8.15 11.70
CA GLN A 217 -19.07 7.19 11.72
C GLN A 217 -18.81 6.77 10.28
N LEU A 218 -17.65 7.12 9.75
CA LEU A 218 -17.28 6.70 8.40
C LEU A 218 -16.76 5.26 8.44
N LYS A 219 -17.30 4.38 7.59
CA LYS A 219 -16.83 3.01 7.42
C LYS A 219 -16.19 2.83 6.05
N VAL A 220 -14.98 2.31 6.00
CA VAL A 220 -14.32 1.88 4.75
C VAL A 220 -14.95 0.56 4.30
N THR A 221 -15.45 0.52 3.07
CA THR A 221 -16.23 -0.62 2.54
C THR A 221 -15.54 -1.36 1.41
N GLY A 222 -14.45 -0.83 0.88
CA GLY A 222 -13.64 -1.48 -0.14
C GLY A 222 -12.84 -0.52 -1.00
N LEU A 223 -12.42 -1.04 -2.15
CA LEU A 223 -11.70 -0.28 -3.17
C LEU A 223 -12.56 -0.12 -4.41
N ARG A 224 -12.40 1.00 -5.12
CA ARG A 224 -13.05 1.25 -6.41
C ARG A 224 -12.48 0.33 -7.50
N GLU A 225 -11.16 0.18 -7.49
CA GLU A 225 -10.35 -0.49 -8.50
C GLU A 225 -9.25 -1.33 -7.82
N TRP A 226 -9.20 -2.63 -8.14
CA TRP A 226 -8.17 -3.57 -7.69
C TRP A 226 -7.06 -3.69 -8.74
N ILE A 227 -6.44 -2.56 -9.07
CA ILE A 227 -5.51 -2.44 -10.19
C ILE A 227 -4.06 -2.63 -9.71
N LYS A 228 -3.23 -3.20 -10.59
CA LYS A 228 -1.80 -3.47 -10.42
C LYS A 228 -1.48 -4.27 -9.13
N PRO A 229 -2.07 -5.46 -8.95
CA PRO A 229 -1.68 -6.35 -7.86
C PRO A 229 -0.27 -6.89 -8.07
N VAL A 230 0.56 -6.83 -7.04
CA VAL A 230 1.95 -7.30 -7.02
C VAL A 230 2.17 -8.13 -5.76
N PHE A 231 2.90 -9.23 -5.85
CA PHE A 231 3.48 -9.91 -4.69
C PHE A 231 4.88 -9.34 -4.41
N GLY A 232 5.00 -8.58 -3.32
CA GLY A 232 6.14 -7.71 -3.05
C GLY A 232 6.28 -7.32 -1.58
N ASP A 233 7.02 -6.25 -1.34
CA ASP A 233 7.10 -5.59 -0.03
C ASP A 233 5.80 -4.79 0.23
N PRO A 234 5.07 -5.03 1.33
CA PRO A 234 3.91 -4.22 1.73
C PRO A 234 4.16 -2.71 1.72
N LEU A 235 5.39 -2.28 2.02
CA LEU A 235 5.79 -0.87 2.00
C LEU A 235 5.77 -0.23 0.61
N LEU A 236 5.71 -1.03 -0.45
CA LEU A 236 5.53 -0.54 -1.82
C LEU A 236 4.19 0.18 -1.99
N ASN A 237 3.16 -0.08 -1.17
CA ASN A 237 1.90 0.65 -1.29
C ASN A 237 2.12 2.18 -1.22
N ILE A 238 1.46 2.94 -2.08
CA ILE A 238 1.68 4.38 -2.19
C ILE A 238 1.37 5.13 -0.90
N ARG A 239 0.32 4.72 -0.17
CA ARG A 239 -0.02 5.35 1.11
C ARG A 239 1.01 5.06 2.16
N LEU A 240 1.70 3.92 2.15
CA LEU A 240 2.75 3.58 3.12
C LEU A 240 4.11 4.19 2.74
N SER A 241 4.43 4.29 1.45
CA SER A 241 5.68 4.89 0.97
C SER A 241 5.70 6.42 1.00
N GLN A 242 4.54 7.06 0.95
CA GLN A 242 4.40 8.53 0.92
C GLN A 242 3.70 9.09 2.18
N THR A 243 3.46 8.28 3.22
CA THR A 243 2.48 8.63 4.28
C THR A 243 2.81 9.93 5.02
N ASN A 244 1.83 10.84 5.06
CA ASN A 244 1.79 11.98 5.98
C ASN A 244 0.81 11.78 7.15
N SER A 245 0.15 10.62 7.24
CA SER A 245 -0.90 10.31 8.22
C SER A 245 -0.45 9.18 9.13
N GLU A 246 -0.12 9.52 10.37
CA GLU A 246 0.24 8.57 11.43
C GLU A 246 -0.85 7.52 11.67
N HIS A 247 -2.12 7.87 11.39
CA HIS A 247 -3.25 6.96 11.58
C HIS A 247 -3.26 5.80 10.59
N VAL A 248 -2.80 6.01 9.34
CA VAL A 248 -2.63 4.90 8.37
C VAL A 248 -1.57 3.93 8.88
N VAL A 249 -0.43 4.45 9.33
CA VAL A 249 0.66 3.61 9.87
C VAL A 249 0.21 2.88 11.14
N HIS A 250 -0.51 3.57 12.03
CA HIS A 250 -1.08 2.98 13.24
C HIS A 250 -2.07 1.85 12.91
N GLY A 251 -2.99 2.08 11.98
CA GLY A 251 -3.94 1.07 11.51
C GLY A 251 -3.26 -0.12 10.85
N PHE A 252 -2.23 0.14 10.03
CA PHE A 252 -1.45 -0.90 9.39
C PHE A 252 -0.60 -1.70 10.37
N SER A 253 -0.17 -1.10 11.48
CA SER A 253 0.64 -1.75 12.51
C SER A 253 -0.18 -2.46 13.58
N THR A 254 -1.50 -2.21 13.63
CA THR A 254 -2.40 -2.82 14.60
C THR A 254 -2.64 -4.29 14.23
N PRO A 255 -2.33 -5.25 15.13
CA PRO A 255 -2.59 -6.67 14.87
C PRO A 255 -4.08 -6.93 14.65
N LEU A 256 -4.37 -7.86 13.74
CA LEU A 256 -5.72 -8.25 13.37
C LEU A 256 -6.06 -9.58 14.06
N ALA A 257 -7.11 -9.56 14.89
CA ALA A 257 -7.64 -10.78 15.50
C ALA A 257 -8.21 -11.72 14.42
N ASP A 258 -8.08 -13.03 14.63
CA ASP A 258 -8.69 -14.09 13.81
C ASP A 258 -8.25 -14.15 12.33
N THR A 259 -7.18 -13.45 11.93
CA THR A 259 -6.69 -13.43 10.53
C THR A 259 -5.37 -14.18 10.32
N LEU A 260 -4.88 -14.94 11.31
CA LEU A 260 -3.54 -15.57 11.28
C LEU A 260 -2.45 -14.55 10.94
N ASP A 261 -2.49 -13.41 11.62
CA ASP A 261 -1.61 -12.27 11.42
C ASP A 261 -0.17 -12.58 11.82
N ASP A 262 0.76 -12.49 10.86
CA ASP A 262 2.19 -12.69 11.04
C ASP A 262 3.02 -11.43 10.68
N MET A 263 2.39 -10.26 10.59
CA MET A 263 3.01 -9.01 10.12
C MET A 263 3.76 -8.24 11.24
N LYS A 264 4.15 -8.91 12.32
CA LYS A 264 4.78 -8.26 13.49
C LYS A 264 6.09 -7.58 13.13
N GLU A 265 6.98 -8.27 12.41
CA GLU A 265 8.29 -7.72 12.01
C GLU A 265 8.17 -6.49 11.08
N VAL A 266 7.22 -6.52 10.15
CA VAL A 266 6.95 -5.37 9.26
C VAL A 266 6.46 -4.16 10.06
N SER A 267 5.60 -4.40 11.07
CA SER A 267 5.06 -3.36 11.95
C SER A 267 6.16 -2.74 12.83
N GLU A 268 7.00 -3.58 13.43
CA GLU A 268 8.15 -3.14 14.22
C GLU A 268 9.12 -2.31 13.37
N SER A 269 9.39 -2.77 12.14
CA SER A 269 10.27 -2.09 11.17
C SER A 269 9.76 -0.70 10.80
N LEU A 270 8.45 -0.52 10.63
CA LEU A 270 7.81 0.77 10.41
C LEU A 270 7.93 1.71 11.61
N SER A 271 7.80 1.17 12.83
CA SER A 271 7.83 1.96 14.07
C SER A 271 9.25 2.37 14.52
N GLN A 272 10.28 1.59 14.20
CA GLN A 272 11.64 1.75 14.74
C GLN A 272 12.64 2.41 13.78
N ASN A 273 12.27 2.68 12.52
CA ASN A 273 13.16 3.28 11.51
C ASN A 273 14.51 2.56 11.36
N ARG A 274 14.45 1.26 11.02
CA ARG A 274 15.62 0.46 10.65
C ARG A 274 16.09 0.93 9.27
N GLN A 275 17.28 1.53 9.14
CA GLN A 275 17.85 2.17 7.92
C GLN A 275 17.46 1.51 6.56
N TYR A 276 17.37 0.18 6.48
CA TYR A 276 16.89 -0.57 5.32
C TYR A 276 15.47 -0.19 4.88
N VAL A 277 14.54 -0.03 5.82
CA VAL A 277 13.16 0.43 5.57
C VAL A 277 13.18 1.77 4.86
N GLN A 278 14.02 2.69 5.32
CA GLN A 278 14.08 4.04 4.75
C GLN A 278 14.69 4.05 3.34
N MET A 279 15.67 3.19 3.07
CA MET A 279 16.17 2.96 1.70
C MET A 279 15.05 2.44 0.79
N ARG A 280 14.28 1.43 1.25
CA ARG A 280 13.17 0.86 0.48
C ARG A 280 12.05 1.88 0.22
N LEU A 281 11.59 2.58 1.25
CA LEU A 281 10.56 3.62 1.12
C LEU A 281 10.96 4.69 0.10
N ASN A 282 12.21 5.13 0.11
CA ASN A 282 12.69 6.12 -0.85
C ASN A 282 12.78 5.58 -2.28
N LEU A 283 13.17 4.31 -2.47
CA LEU A 283 13.09 3.65 -3.78
C LEU A 283 11.64 3.57 -4.27
N TYR A 284 10.68 3.22 -3.40
CA TYR A 284 9.26 3.18 -3.76
C TYR A 284 8.69 4.56 -4.07
N ARG A 285 9.11 5.60 -3.33
CA ARG A 285 8.76 6.99 -3.66
C ARG A 285 9.23 7.38 -5.05
N VAL A 286 10.44 7.00 -5.46
CA VAL A 286 10.94 7.22 -6.83
C VAL A 286 10.04 6.54 -7.86
N TYR A 287 9.70 5.26 -7.65
CA TYR A 287 8.83 4.51 -8.55
C TYR A 287 7.44 5.16 -8.70
N HIS A 288 6.81 5.52 -7.58
CA HIS A 288 5.49 6.17 -7.60
C HIS A 288 5.52 7.55 -8.23
N ALA A 289 6.54 8.36 -7.91
CA ALA A 289 6.67 9.70 -8.46
C ALA A 289 6.88 9.65 -9.99
N LEU A 290 7.70 8.72 -10.48
CA LEU A 290 7.91 8.54 -11.91
C LEU A 290 6.62 8.14 -12.63
N ASN A 291 5.89 7.15 -12.10
CA ASN A 291 4.60 6.74 -12.66
C ASN A 291 3.56 7.86 -12.62
N ALA A 292 3.53 8.66 -11.55
CA ALA A 292 2.64 9.81 -11.46
C ALA A 292 2.93 10.85 -12.54
N ILE A 293 4.21 11.14 -12.83
CA ILE A 293 4.58 12.03 -13.95
C ILE A 293 4.09 11.42 -15.28
N SER A 294 4.36 10.14 -15.52
CA SER A 294 3.92 9.44 -16.75
C SER A 294 2.40 9.50 -16.96
N VAL A 295 1.62 9.31 -15.89
CA VAL A 295 0.15 9.40 -15.97
C VAL A 295 -0.30 10.78 -16.41
N GLU A 296 0.25 11.85 -15.83
CA GLU A 296 -0.14 13.23 -16.19
C GLU A 296 0.28 13.59 -17.62
N TYR A 297 1.39 13.07 -18.12
CA TYR A 297 1.81 13.30 -19.51
C TYR A 297 0.91 12.58 -20.52
N ILE A 298 0.48 11.35 -20.22
CA ILE A 298 -0.33 10.54 -21.13
C ILE A 298 -1.81 10.96 -21.09
N ARG A 299 -2.30 11.36 -19.91
CA ARG A 299 -3.71 11.71 -19.68
C ARG A 299 -3.83 13.15 -19.17
N ARG A 300 -3.52 14.11 -20.04
CA ARG A 300 -3.58 15.54 -19.70
C ARG A 300 -5.02 16.02 -19.51
N ASP A 301 -5.24 16.74 -18.42
CA ASP A 301 -6.42 17.57 -18.14
C ASP A 301 -6.01 18.95 -17.58
N ASP A 302 -6.99 19.81 -17.30
CA ASP A 302 -6.75 21.19 -16.83
C ASP A 302 -5.99 21.27 -15.50
N ASP A 303 -6.02 20.21 -14.69
CA ASP A 303 -5.36 20.11 -13.39
C ASP A 303 -4.06 19.25 -13.44
N SER A 304 -3.62 18.83 -14.63
CA SER A 304 -2.44 17.98 -14.79
C SER A 304 -1.13 18.68 -14.41
N ASP A 305 -0.93 19.92 -14.82
CA ASP A 305 0.31 20.67 -14.58
C ASP A 305 0.66 20.77 -13.06
N PRO A 306 -0.26 21.14 -12.14
CA PRO A 306 0.06 21.16 -10.72
C PRO A 306 0.28 19.77 -10.12
N ARG A 307 -0.37 18.72 -10.63
CA ARG A 307 -0.14 17.33 -10.17
C ARG A 307 1.20 16.80 -10.64
N GLU A 308 1.56 17.08 -11.90
CA GLU A 308 2.83 16.74 -12.51
C GLU A 308 3.99 17.42 -11.81
N LEU A 309 3.89 18.72 -11.52
CA LEU A 309 4.90 19.45 -10.76
C LEU A 309 5.10 18.87 -9.34
N ARG A 310 4.01 18.48 -8.67
CA ARG A 310 4.08 17.82 -7.35
C ARG A 310 4.82 16.48 -7.45
N ALA A 311 4.51 15.68 -8.47
CA ALA A 311 5.18 14.41 -8.71
C ALA A 311 6.68 14.60 -9.01
N ARG A 312 7.05 15.61 -9.82
CA ARG A 312 8.46 15.98 -10.05
C ARG A 312 9.19 16.37 -8.79
N LYS A 313 8.56 17.19 -7.93
CA LYS A 313 9.15 17.57 -6.65
C LYS A 313 9.40 16.35 -5.78
N ALA A 314 8.42 15.45 -5.67
CA ALA A 314 8.56 14.20 -4.92
C ALA A 314 9.70 13.29 -5.46
N LEU A 315 9.86 13.22 -6.79
CA LEU A 315 10.94 12.47 -7.43
C LEU A 315 12.31 13.04 -7.04
N VAL A 316 12.49 14.36 -7.16
CA VAL A 316 13.73 15.05 -6.82
C VAL A 316 14.07 14.87 -5.34
N GLU A 317 13.09 15.01 -4.45
CA GLU A 317 13.28 14.81 -3.01
C GLU A 317 13.70 13.38 -2.68
N ALA A 318 13.03 12.38 -3.25
CA ALA A 318 13.32 10.97 -2.99
C ALA A 318 14.72 10.57 -3.50
N VAL A 319 15.13 11.04 -4.69
CA VAL A 319 16.49 10.79 -5.21
C VAL A 319 17.53 11.46 -4.32
N ARG A 320 17.31 12.71 -3.90
CA ARG A 320 18.23 13.43 -2.99
C ARG A 320 18.39 12.71 -1.66
N GLU A 321 17.30 12.19 -1.10
CA GLU A 321 17.35 11.40 0.15
C GLU A 321 18.12 10.09 -0.03
N LEU A 322 17.97 9.40 -1.17
CA LEU A 322 18.76 8.20 -1.49
C LEU A 322 20.25 8.52 -1.60
N GLU A 323 20.62 9.60 -2.28
CA GLU A 323 22.01 10.04 -2.42
C GLU A 323 22.62 10.41 -1.06
N ALA A 324 21.87 11.09 -0.19
CA ALA A 324 22.31 11.38 1.17
C ALA A 324 22.50 10.12 2.04
N LEU A 325 21.62 9.12 1.89
CA LEU A 325 21.76 7.82 2.55
C LEU A 325 23.02 7.07 2.08
N ASP A 326 23.35 7.16 0.78
CA ASP A 326 24.54 6.52 0.22
C ASP A 326 25.82 7.17 0.77
N GLU A 327 25.85 8.50 0.81
CA GLU A 327 26.99 9.24 1.37
C GLU A 327 27.21 8.94 2.86
N ALA A 328 26.11 8.86 3.63
CA ALA A 328 26.17 8.49 5.04
C ALA A 328 26.71 7.07 5.23
N GLU A 329 26.30 6.12 4.37
CA GLU A 329 26.78 4.75 4.41
C GLU A 329 28.27 4.64 4.01
N ALA A 330 28.68 5.35 2.95
CA ALA A 330 30.06 5.43 2.51
C ALA A 330 30.96 6.02 3.61
N SER A 331 30.49 7.04 4.31
CA SER A 331 31.22 7.67 5.43
C SER A 331 31.38 6.71 6.60
N LYS A 332 30.33 5.97 6.99
CA LYS A 332 30.42 4.91 8.02
C LYS A 332 31.45 3.83 7.63
N ARG A 333 31.48 3.42 6.36
CA ARG A 333 32.45 2.44 5.85
C ARG A 333 33.89 2.97 5.92
N ARG A 334 34.11 4.25 5.59
CA ARG A 334 35.43 4.91 5.70
C ARG A 334 35.91 4.98 7.16
N CYS A 335 35.05 5.37 8.10
CA CYS A 335 35.41 5.43 9.52
C CYS A 335 35.84 4.06 10.08
N ARG A 336 35.08 3.00 9.76
CA ARG A 336 35.42 1.62 10.17
C ARG A 336 36.76 1.15 9.62
N LEU A 337 37.12 1.55 8.39
CA LEU A 337 38.41 1.18 7.79
C LEU A 337 39.60 1.84 8.50
N ILE A 338 39.43 3.08 8.99
CA ILE A 338 40.47 3.83 9.70
C ILE A 338 40.71 3.25 11.10
N GLU A 339 39.66 2.80 11.79
CA GLU A 339 39.78 2.17 13.13
C GLU A 339 40.51 0.81 13.09
N VAL A 340 40.48 0.10 11.97
CA VAL A 340 41.06 -1.25 11.84
C VAL A 340 42.55 -1.22 11.49
N VAL A 341 43.16 -0.06 11.21
CA VAL A 341 44.62 0.05 11.00
C VAL A 341 45.32 0.18 12.35
N PRO A 342 45.99 -0.88 12.88
CA PRO A 342 46.70 -0.74 14.14
C PRO A 342 47.93 0.14 13.90
N SER A 343 48.11 1.11 14.79
CA SER A 343 49.27 2.01 14.82
C SER A 343 50.56 1.22 15.05
N LYS A 344 51.21 0.73 14.00
CA LYS A 344 52.60 0.29 14.05
C LYS A 344 53.51 1.52 14.16
N ARG A 345 53.60 2.12 15.35
CA ARG A 345 54.77 2.93 15.70
C ARG A 345 55.92 1.98 16.03
N GLN A 346 56.73 1.66 15.02
CA GLN A 346 58.06 1.12 15.26
C GLN A 346 58.88 2.17 16.00
N ARG A 347 59.24 1.85 17.24
CA ARG A 347 60.19 2.62 18.05
C ARG A 347 61.58 2.28 17.52
N THR A 348 62.15 3.15 16.68
CA THR A 348 63.54 3.04 16.26
C THR A 348 64.43 3.39 17.46
N LEU A 349 65.10 2.39 18.02
CA LEU A 349 66.32 2.58 18.78
C LEU A 349 67.47 2.20 17.85
N SER A 350 68.33 3.19 17.57
CA SER A 350 69.63 3.04 16.95
C SER A 350 70.60 3.96 17.66
N PRO A 351 71.91 3.70 17.62
CA PRO A 351 72.65 2.46 17.87
C PRO A 351 73.26 2.43 19.28
#